data_AF-A0A938KK37-F1
#
_entry.id   AF-A0A938KK37-F1
#
_cell.length_a   1.000
_cell.length_b   1.000
_cell.length_c   1.000
_cell.angle_alpha   90.00
_cell.angle_beta   90.00
_cell.angle_gamma   90.00
#
_symmetry.space_group_name_H-M   'P 1'
#
loop_
_entity.id
_entity.type
_entity.pdbx_description
1 polymer ?
#
loop_
_entity_poly.entity_id
_entity_poly.type
_entity_poly.pdbx_seq_one_letter_code
_entity_poly.pdbx_strand_id
1 'polypeptide(L)' 'QYLGYKKGDFPEAERAGSQCLSLPIYPELTEAQQDRVVQVLKQYFKA' A
#
# COMPACT_ATOMS: atom_id res chain seq x y z
N GLN A 1 -22.04 -9.59 20.08
CA GLN A 1 -21.13 -9.79 18.93
C GLN A 1 -20.90 -8.45 18.26
N TYR A 2 -19.66 -8.07 18.00
CA TYR A 2 -19.32 -6.77 17.43
C TYR A 2 -19.46 -6.82 15.89
N LEU A 3 -20.38 -6.01 15.37
CA LEU A 3 -20.69 -5.62 13.98
C LEU A 3 -20.97 -6.71 12.90
N GLY A 4 -20.47 -7.95 13.00
CA GLY A 4 -20.93 -9.08 12.17
C GLY A 4 -20.65 -9.00 10.67
N TYR A 5 -19.71 -8.16 10.22
CA TYR A 5 -19.41 -7.96 8.80
C TYR A 5 -18.83 -9.20 8.12
N LYS A 6 -19.16 -9.37 6.84
CA LYS A 6 -18.64 -10.39 5.93
C LYS A 6 -18.05 -9.75 4.66
N LYS A 7 -17.27 -10.53 3.92
CA LYS A 7 -16.72 -10.10 2.63
C LYS A 7 -17.85 -9.66 1.69
N GLY A 8 -17.68 -8.50 1.07
CA GLY A 8 -18.67 -7.88 0.18
C GLY A 8 -19.65 -6.93 0.88
N ASP A 9 -19.59 -6.78 2.21
CA ASP A 9 -20.40 -5.76 2.90
C ASP A 9 -19.88 -4.33 2.62
N PHE A 10 -18.60 -4.19 2.23
CA PHE A 10 -17.97 -2.92 1.86
C PHE A 10 -17.21 -3.04 0.53
N PRO A 11 -17.90 -3.27 -0.60
CA PRO A 11 -17.25 -3.62 -1.86
C PRO A 11 -16.29 -2.53 -2.36
N GLU A 12 -16.64 -1.25 -2.19
CA GLU A 12 -15.77 -0.14 -2.59
C GLU A 12 -14.54 0.01 -1.68
N ALA A 13 -14.69 -0.21 -0.37
CA ALA A 13 -13.55 -0.16 0.56
C ALA A 13 -12.61 -1.34 0.34
N GLU A 14 -13.15 -2.54 0.10
CA GLU A 14 -12.38 -3.73 -0.25
C GLU A 14 -11.64 -3.54 -1.57
N ARG A 15 -12.31 -2.99 -2.59
CA ARG A 15 -11.72 -2.66 -3.88
C ARG A 15 -10.57 -1.66 -3.71
N ALA A 16 -10.79 -0.57 -2.99
CA ALA A 16 -9.76 0.44 -2.71
C ALA A 16 -8.55 -0.20 -1.99
N GLY A 17 -8.79 -0.97 -0.92
CA GLY A 17 -7.72 -1.64 -0.18
C GLY A 17 -6.91 -2.61 -1.05
N SER A 18 -7.55 -3.30 -1.99
CA SER A 18 -6.87 -4.22 -2.91
C SER A 18 -6.00 -3.54 -3.96
N GLN A 19 -6.24 -2.25 -4.24
CA GLN A 19 -5.53 -1.47 -5.24
C GLN A 19 -4.49 -0.52 -4.64
N CYS A 20 -4.47 -0.36 -3.32
CA CYS A 20 -3.53 0.48 -2.61
C CYS A 20 -2.27 -0.30 -2.21
N LEU A 21 -1.10 0.29 -2.46
CA LEU A 21 0.18 -0.15 -1.92
C LEU A 21 0.68 0.90 -0.92
N SER A 22 0.94 0.49 0.33
CA SER A 22 1.53 1.37 1.34
C SER A 22 3.04 1.48 1.15
N LEU A 23 3.54 2.72 1.13
CA LEU A 23 4.98 3.01 1.10
C LEU A 23 5.49 3.41 2.49
N PRO A 24 6.78 3.16 2.81
CA PRO A 24 7.39 3.65 4.03
C PRO A 24 7.41 5.19 4.05
N ILE A 25 6.73 5.80 5.02
CA ILE A 25 6.71 7.25 5.23
C ILE A 25 6.80 7.51 6.75
N TYR A 26 7.99 7.87 7.22
CA TYR A 26 8.25 8.21 8.62
C TYR A 26 9.50 9.12 8.74
N PRO A 27 9.66 9.90 9.82
CA PRO A 27 10.69 10.93 9.94
C PRO A 27 12.13 10.43 9.81
N GLU A 28 12.41 9.21 10.28
CA GLU A 28 13.75 8.60 10.32
C GLU A 28 14.17 7.98 8.98
N LEU A 29 13.36 8.14 7.92
CA LEU A 29 13.62 7.55 6.61
C LEU A 29 14.76 8.29 5.89
N THR A 30 15.92 7.64 5.81
CA THR A 30 17.11 8.20 5.15
C THR A 30 16.93 8.33 3.63
N GLU A 31 17.66 9.24 3.00
CA GLU A 31 17.64 9.42 1.54
C GLU A 31 18.00 8.12 0.80
N ALA A 32 19.00 7.38 1.27
CA ALA A 32 19.36 6.09 0.66
C ALA A 32 18.22 5.05 0.71
N GLN A 33 17.42 5.05 1.78
CA GLN A 33 16.24 4.19 1.88
C GLN A 33 15.13 4.66 0.94
N GLN A 34 14.93 5.97 0.78
CA GLN A 34 13.99 6.54 -0.19
C GLN A 34 14.40 6.15 -1.62
N ASP A 35 15.67 6.30 -1.97
CA ASP A 35 16.20 5.92 -3.28
C ASP A 35 15.98 4.44 -3.57
N ARG A 36 16.19 3.58 -2.58
CA ARG A 36 15.91 2.15 -2.72
C ARG A 36 14.43 1.90 -3.04
N VAL A 37 13.49 2.54 -2.34
CA VAL A 37 12.04 2.42 -2.62
C VAL A 37 11.76 2.86 -4.06
N VAL A 38 12.27 4.03 -4.47
CA VAL A 38 12.10 4.56 -5.83
C VAL A 38 12.65 3.60 -6.89
N GLN A 39 13.83 3.02 -6.67
CA GLN A 39 14.43 2.06 -7.58
C GLN A 39 13.59 0.79 -7.72
N VAL A 40 13.09 0.22 -6.61
CA VAL A 40 12.23 -0.97 -6.64
C VAL A 40 10.96 -0.70 -7.43
N LEU A 41 10.28 0.41 -7.16
CA LEU A 41 9.04 0.76 -7.86
C LEU A 41 9.30 0.95 -9.36
N LYS A 42 10.36 1.67 -9.72
CA LYS A 42 10.75 1.83 -11.13
C LYS A 42 11.04 0.50 -11.81
N GLN A 43 11.72 -0.43 -11.14
CA GLN A 43 11.99 -1.77 -11.69
C GLN A 43 10.70 -2.59 -11.86
N TYR A 44 9.82 -2.56 -10.87
CA TYR A 44 8.56 -3.31 -10.88
C TYR A 44 7.60 -2.82 -11.98
N PHE A 45 7.53 -1.50 -12.22
CA PHE A 45 6.59 -0.91 -13.19
C PHE A 45 7.16 -0.66 -14.60
N LYS A 46 8.45 -0.93 -14.85
CA LYS A 46 9.09 -0.75 -16.18
C LYS A 46 8.89 -1.92 -17.17
N ALA A 47 7.95 -2.83 -16.90
CA ALA A 47 7.59 -3.89 -17.84
C ALA A 47 6.80 -3.33 -19.04
#